data_AF-A0A9Q3DDG6-F1
#
_entry.id   AF-A0A9Q3DDG6-F1
#
_cell.length_a   1.000
_cell.length_b   1.000
_cell.length_c   1.000
_cell.angle_alpha   90.00
_cell.angle_beta   90.00
_cell.angle_gamma   90.00
#
_symmetry.space_group_name_H-M   'P 1'
#
loop_
_entity.id
_entity.type
_entity.pdbx_description
1 polymer ?
#
loop_
_entity_poly.entity_id
_entity_poly.type
_entity_poly.pdbx_seq_one_letter_code
_entity_poly.pdbx_strand_id
1 'polypeptide(L)'
;MQLLTKRKKPQRIERKPVALCKRQTYWNSGRMSPALHRARAPFRATNLLTGAGILTFTFGVYFYSIAAVKQDDFSDVPTPSLEQIQKINQQLEADKNPNSPISKTEATKTAQKLAPLGLLGSTENWVKGRDSPSNLIMGAPPIDQIGRLTDRKVAEDEKKIL
;
A
#
# COMPACT_ATOMS: atom_id res chain seq x y z
N MET A 1 31.76 -48.38 81.25
CA MET A 1 30.54 -48.02 80.51
C MET A 1 30.85 -46.85 79.59
N GLN A 2 30.96 -47.07 78.27
CA GLN A 2 31.15 -45.99 77.29
C GLN A 2 29.98 -46.01 76.30
N LEU A 3 29.18 -44.93 76.29
CA LEU A 3 28.02 -44.78 75.41
C LEU A 3 28.46 -44.17 74.08
N LEU A 4 28.56 -45.00 73.04
CA LEU A 4 28.89 -44.58 71.68
C LEU A 4 27.64 -44.01 70.99
N THR A 5 27.54 -42.68 70.90
CA THR A 5 26.42 -42.01 70.23
C THR A 5 26.60 -42.03 68.71
N LYS A 6 25.83 -42.89 68.05
CA LYS A 6 25.78 -43.04 66.59
C LYS A 6 25.07 -41.83 65.96
N ARG A 7 25.81 -40.79 65.57
CA ARG A 7 25.21 -39.64 64.84
C ARG A 7 24.83 -40.05 63.42
N LYS A 8 23.53 -40.02 63.11
CA LYS A 8 22.94 -40.26 61.79
C LYS A 8 23.30 -39.09 60.88
N LYS A 9 24.00 -39.34 59.77
CA LYS A 9 24.37 -38.29 58.79
C LYS A 9 23.09 -37.76 58.11
N PRO A 10 22.95 -36.44 57.92
CA PRO A 10 21.79 -35.88 57.22
C PRO A 10 21.80 -36.28 55.74
N GLN A 11 20.67 -36.79 55.26
CA GLN A 11 20.44 -37.08 53.84
C GLN A 11 20.43 -35.75 53.08
N ARG A 12 21.49 -35.48 52.30
CA ARG A 12 21.53 -34.32 51.40
C ARG A 12 20.55 -34.59 50.26
N ILE A 13 19.46 -33.83 50.20
CA ILE A 13 18.48 -33.90 49.11
C ILE A 13 19.20 -33.46 47.84
N GLU A 14 19.56 -34.43 47.00
CA GLU A 14 20.16 -34.19 45.70
C GLU A 14 19.09 -33.65 44.76
N ARG A 15 18.99 -32.32 44.67
CA ARG A 15 18.08 -31.66 43.73
C ARG A 15 18.65 -31.88 42.33
N LYS A 16 17.99 -32.74 41.55
CA LYS A 16 18.29 -32.90 40.12
C LYS A 16 18.29 -31.50 39.48
N PRO A 17 19.32 -31.14 38.69
CA PRO A 17 19.33 -29.85 38.02
C PRO A 17 18.12 -29.80 37.08
N VAL A 18 17.23 -28.85 37.30
CA VAL A 18 16.16 -28.53 36.37
C VAL A 18 16.80 -28.23 35.03
N ALA A 19 16.46 -29.02 34.02
CA ALA A 19 16.97 -28.88 32.67
C ALA A 19 16.84 -27.41 32.25
N LEU A 20 17.98 -26.81 31.91
CA LEU A 20 18.10 -25.40 31.56
C LEU A 20 17.31 -25.18 30.27
N CYS A 21 16.04 -24.81 30.41
CA CYS A 21 15.15 -24.57 29.30
C CYS A 21 15.75 -23.39 28.53
N LYS A 22 16.33 -23.67 27.37
CA LYS A 22 16.98 -22.68 26.51
C LYS A 22 15.94 -21.59 26.23
N ARG A 23 16.10 -20.44 26.88
CA ARG A 23 15.21 -19.30 26.75
C ARG A 23 15.32 -18.81 25.31
N GLN A 24 14.43 -19.29 24.44
CA GLN A 24 14.37 -18.87 23.05
C GLN A 24 14.06 -17.37 23.04
N THR A 25 15.11 -16.57 22.87
CA THR A 25 15.02 -15.13 22.74
C THR A 25 14.25 -14.80 21.47
N TYR A 26 13.25 -13.92 21.60
CA TYR A 26 12.30 -13.53 20.56
C TYR A 26 12.92 -13.05 19.23
N TRP A 27 14.22 -12.69 19.22
CA TRP A 27 14.88 -12.05 18.08
C TRP A 27 15.84 -12.96 17.27
N ASN A 28 16.24 -14.13 17.78
CA ASN A 28 17.38 -14.86 17.20
C ASN A 28 17.06 -15.54 15.84
N SER A 29 15.80 -15.90 15.60
CA SER A 29 15.45 -16.70 14.42
C SER A 29 14.74 -15.95 13.29
N GLY A 30 14.36 -14.67 13.48
CA GLY A 30 13.44 -13.95 12.58
C GLY A 30 12.06 -14.64 12.38
N ARG A 31 11.89 -15.80 13.00
CA ARG A 31 10.72 -16.66 12.96
C ARG A 31 9.75 -16.24 14.04
N MET A 32 8.49 -16.33 13.68
CA MET A 32 7.38 -16.06 14.57
C MET A 32 7.36 -17.04 15.75
N SER A 33 7.08 -16.55 16.95
CA SER A 33 6.94 -17.40 18.13
C SER A 33 5.76 -18.36 17.99
N PRO A 34 5.83 -19.57 18.58
CA PRO A 34 4.73 -20.55 18.53
C PRO A 34 3.42 -20.00 19.11
N ALA A 35 3.51 -19.13 20.12
CA ALA A 35 2.35 -18.43 20.68
C ALA A 35 1.64 -17.54 19.63
N LEU A 36 2.42 -16.80 18.84
CA LEU A 36 1.88 -15.91 17.81
C LEU A 36 1.32 -16.68 16.60
N HIS A 37 1.87 -17.86 16.32
CA HIS A 37 1.33 -18.75 15.28
C HIS A 37 -0.07 -19.27 15.64
N ARG A 38 -0.29 -19.63 16.90
CA ARG A 38 -1.62 -20.04 17.41
C ARG A 38 -2.61 -18.89 17.39
N ALA A 39 -2.17 -17.69 17.78
CA ALA A 39 -3.02 -16.50 17.79
C ALA A 39 -3.57 -16.15 16.39
N ARG A 40 -2.82 -16.43 15.32
CA ARG A 40 -3.28 -16.19 13.93
C ARG A 40 -3.93 -17.39 13.25
N ALA A 41 -3.89 -18.57 13.86
CA ALA A 41 -4.49 -19.78 13.29
C ALA A 41 -5.97 -19.58 12.86
N PRO A 42 -6.86 -18.94 13.66
CA PRO A 42 -8.27 -18.83 13.26
C PRO A 42 -8.49 -17.92 12.04
N PHE A 43 -7.71 -16.85 11.88
CA PHE A 43 -7.91 -15.88 10.81
C PHE A 43 -7.32 -16.30 9.47
N ARG A 44 -6.47 -17.33 9.43
CA ARG A 44 -5.86 -17.78 8.17
C ARG A 44 -6.90 -18.30 7.18
N ALA A 45 -7.81 -19.14 7.66
CA ALA A 45 -8.84 -19.72 6.80
C ALA A 45 -9.82 -18.64 6.32
N THR A 46 -10.32 -17.81 7.23
CA THR A 46 -11.28 -16.74 6.90
C THR A 46 -10.67 -15.70 5.97
N ASN A 47 -9.45 -15.22 6.24
CA ASN A 47 -8.82 -14.21 5.39
C ASN A 47 -8.44 -14.78 4.02
N LEU A 48 -8.03 -16.05 3.95
CA LEU A 48 -7.77 -16.72 2.67
C LEU A 48 -9.05 -16.86 1.87
N LEU A 49 -10.16 -17.25 2.51
CA LEU A 49 -11.45 -17.38 1.85
C LEU A 49 -11.94 -16.03 1.32
N THR A 50 -11.89 -14.97 2.12
CA THR A 50 -12.25 -13.62 1.69
C THR A 50 -11.35 -13.14 0.55
N GLY A 51 -10.04 -13.35 0.67
CA GLY A 51 -9.08 -12.99 -0.39
C GLY A 51 -9.34 -13.78 -1.69
N ALA A 52 -9.60 -15.07 -1.59
CA ALA A 52 -9.96 -15.91 -2.73
C ALA A 52 -11.28 -15.47 -3.36
N GLY A 53 -12.28 -15.09 -2.57
CA GLY A 53 -13.55 -14.56 -3.06
C GLY A 53 -13.35 -13.28 -3.88
N ILE A 54 -12.57 -12.33 -3.37
CA ILE A 54 -12.26 -11.09 -4.09
C ILE A 54 -11.49 -11.39 -5.38
N LEU A 55 -10.44 -12.23 -5.32
CA LEU A 55 -9.67 -12.60 -6.50
C LEU A 55 -10.55 -13.26 -7.56
N THR A 56 -11.37 -14.24 -7.15
CA THR A 56 -12.27 -14.96 -8.06
C THR A 56 -13.27 -14.02 -8.71
N PHE A 57 -13.84 -13.09 -7.94
CA PHE A 57 -14.74 -12.07 -8.46
C PHE A 57 -14.05 -11.16 -9.49
N THR A 58 -12.88 -10.61 -9.15
CA THR A 58 -12.14 -9.72 -10.05
C THR A 58 -11.69 -10.44 -11.33
N PHE A 59 -11.14 -11.64 -11.23
CA PHE A 59 -10.79 -12.45 -12.39
C PHE A 59 -12.02 -12.82 -13.22
N GLY A 60 -13.14 -13.18 -12.57
CA GLY A 60 -14.40 -13.48 -13.24
C GLY A 60 -14.87 -12.30 -14.10
N VAL A 61 -14.85 -11.08 -13.56
CA VAL A 61 -15.18 -9.86 -14.31
C VAL A 61 -14.20 -9.62 -15.45
N TYR A 62 -12.89 -9.81 -15.22
CA TYR A 62 -11.86 -9.63 -16.25
C TYR A 62 -12.03 -10.60 -17.43
N PHE A 63 -12.15 -11.90 -17.16
CA PHE A 63 -12.34 -12.91 -18.19
C PHE A 63 -13.68 -12.75 -18.90
N TYR A 64 -14.74 -12.40 -18.16
CA TYR A 64 -16.03 -12.06 -18.76
C TYR A 64 -15.90 -10.88 -19.71
N SER A 65 -15.16 -9.83 -19.34
CA SER A 65 -14.95 -8.67 -20.21
C SER A 65 -14.30 -9.06 -21.54
N ILE A 66 -13.31 -9.95 -21.54
CA ILE A 66 -12.67 -10.40 -22.79
C ILE A 66 -13.63 -11.27 -23.61
N ALA A 67 -14.39 -12.16 -22.97
CA ALA A 67 -15.32 -13.05 -23.66
C ALA A 67 -16.56 -12.31 -24.22
N ALA A 68 -17.03 -11.29 -23.51
CA ALA A 68 -18.19 -10.49 -23.89
C ALA A 68 -17.85 -9.46 -24.98
N VAL A 69 -16.60 -9.01 -25.08
CA VAL A 69 -16.13 -8.21 -26.21
C VAL A 69 -15.96 -9.14 -27.41
N LYS A 70 -17.08 -9.44 -28.06
CA LYS A 70 -17.07 -9.96 -29.42
C LYS A 70 -16.52 -8.86 -30.32
N GLN A 71 -15.53 -9.21 -31.14
CA GLN A 71 -15.08 -8.31 -32.19
C GLN A 71 -16.27 -8.07 -33.12
N ASP A 72 -16.73 -6.83 -33.16
CA ASP A 72 -17.88 -6.41 -33.95
C ASP A 72 -17.66 -6.71 -35.44
N ASP A 73 -18.73 -6.98 -36.18
CA ASP A 73 -18.65 -7.36 -37.59
C ASP A 73 -18.51 -6.09 -38.44
N PHE A 74 -17.27 -5.63 -38.64
CA PHE A 74 -16.94 -4.44 -39.43
C PHE A 74 -17.12 -4.63 -40.95
N SER A 75 -18.01 -5.52 -41.39
CA SER A 75 -18.26 -5.79 -42.81
C SER A 75 -18.99 -4.63 -43.52
N ASP A 76 -19.65 -3.75 -42.78
CA ASP A 76 -20.29 -2.54 -43.28
C ASP A 76 -19.34 -1.35 -43.45
N VAL A 77 -18.16 -1.39 -42.79
CA VAL A 77 -17.14 -0.35 -42.90
C VAL A 77 -16.21 -0.65 -44.08
N PRO A 78 -16.19 0.20 -45.14
CA PRO A 78 -15.24 0.03 -46.23
C PRO A 78 -13.81 0.25 -45.71
N THR A 79 -13.00 -0.81 -45.70
CA THR A 79 -11.60 -0.74 -45.30
C THR A 79 -10.76 -0.21 -46.47
N PRO A 80 -9.97 0.87 -46.28
CA PRO A 80 -9.12 1.40 -47.34
C PRO A 80 -8.05 0.38 -47.70
N SER A 81 -7.77 0.25 -49.00
CA SER A 81 -6.69 -0.60 -49.47
C SER A 81 -5.33 -0.04 -49.00
N LEU A 82 -4.31 -0.92 -48.91
CA LEU A 82 -2.96 -0.51 -48.51
C LEU A 82 -2.40 0.64 -49.37
N GLU A 83 -2.74 0.67 -50.66
CA GLU A 83 -2.35 1.76 -51.56
C GLU A 83 -3.03 3.08 -51.22
N GLN A 84 -4.29 3.04 -50.81
CA GLN A 84 -5.06 4.23 -50.44
C GLN A 84 -4.54 4.82 -49.14
N ILE A 85 -4.13 3.97 -48.18
CA ILE A 85 -3.46 4.38 -46.94
C ILE A 85 -2.12 5.06 -47.23
N GLN A 86 -1.32 4.52 -48.15
CA GLN A 86 -0.05 5.12 -48.55
C GLN A 86 -0.24 6.50 -49.19
N LYS A 87 -1.24 6.66 -50.06
CA LYS A 87 -1.58 7.95 -50.68
C LYS A 87 -2.03 8.98 -49.65
N ILE A 88 -2.87 8.60 -48.69
CA ILE A 88 -3.33 9.47 -47.60
C ILE A 88 -2.12 9.93 -46.77
N ASN A 89 -1.21 9.03 -46.39
CA ASN A 89 -0.02 9.40 -45.64
C ASN A 89 0.89 10.34 -46.44
N GLN A 90 1.07 10.11 -47.74
CA GLN A 90 1.84 11.01 -48.61
C GLN A 90 1.20 12.41 -48.71
N GLN A 91 -0.13 12.49 -48.79
CA GLN A 91 -0.85 13.75 -48.80
C GLN A 91 -0.72 14.48 -47.45
N LEU A 92 -0.82 13.76 -46.33
CA LEU A 92 -0.60 14.32 -44.99
C LEU A 92 0.82 14.87 -44.81
N GLU A 93 1.85 14.21 -45.38
CA GLU A 93 3.22 14.72 -45.37
C GLU A 93 3.41 15.93 -46.31
N ALA A 94 2.63 16.02 -47.40
CA ALA A 94 2.63 17.18 -48.27
C ALA A 94 1.92 18.40 -47.63
N ASP A 95 0.83 18.17 -46.89
CA ASP A 95 0.05 19.22 -46.22
C ASP A 95 0.73 19.75 -44.94
N LYS A 96 1.61 18.95 -44.31
CA LYS A 96 2.48 19.42 -43.21
C LYS A 96 3.52 20.45 -43.65
N ASN A 97 3.70 20.67 -44.95
CA ASN A 97 4.51 21.77 -45.49
C ASN A 97 3.74 23.10 -45.26
N PRO A 98 4.27 24.05 -44.48
CA PRO A 98 3.53 25.19 -43.90
C PRO A 98 2.98 26.26 -44.87
N ASN A 99 2.87 25.98 -46.17
CA ASN A 99 2.48 26.96 -47.20
C ASN A 99 1.21 26.55 -47.99
N SER A 100 0.14 26.06 -47.33
CA SER A 100 -1.18 25.89 -47.97
C SER A 100 -2.33 26.50 -47.13
N PRO A 101 -3.38 27.04 -47.77
CA PRO A 101 -4.38 27.89 -47.11
C PRO A 101 -5.42 27.08 -46.33
N ILE A 102 -5.46 27.35 -45.02
CA ILE A 102 -6.36 26.81 -44.00
C ILE A 102 -7.81 27.20 -44.30
N SER A 103 -8.69 26.21 -44.47
CA SER A 103 -10.15 26.35 -44.38
C SER A 103 -10.69 25.49 -43.24
N LYS A 104 -11.06 26.17 -42.14
CA LYS A 104 -12.22 26.00 -41.23
C LYS A 104 -12.79 24.57 -41.12
N THR A 105 -13.06 23.97 -39.95
CA THR A 105 -13.98 24.46 -38.91
C THR A 105 -13.96 23.48 -37.71
N GLU A 106 -13.87 24.03 -36.50
CA GLU A 106 -14.51 23.63 -35.22
C GLU A 106 -14.64 22.15 -34.81
N ALA A 107 -13.90 21.75 -33.77
CA ALA A 107 -14.38 20.82 -32.75
C ALA A 107 -13.54 20.90 -31.46
N THR A 108 -13.37 22.08 -30.87
CA THR A 108 -12.90 22.19 -29.47
C THR A 108 -14.10 21.95 -28.55
N LYS A 109 -14.46 20.68 -28.37
CA LYS A 109 -15.32 20.26 -27.27
C LYS A 109 -14.52 20.45 -26.00
N THR A 110 -14.70 21.60 -25.35
CA THR A 110 -14.12 21.97 -24.06
C THR A 110 -14.30 20.81 -23.10
N ALA A 111 -13.18 20.15 -22.80
CA ALA A 111 -13.06 19.16 -21.76
C ALA A 111 -13.56 19.79 -20.45
N GLN A 112 -14.75 19.39 -20.02
CA GLN A 112 -15.23 19.67 -18.68
C GLN A 112 -14.29 18.95 -17.71
N LYS A 113 -13.27 19.67 -17.23
CA LYS A 113 -12.50 19.26 -16.06
C LYS A 113 -13.42 19.45 -14.86
N LEU A 114 -14.27 18.45 -14.62
CA LEU A 114 -15.07 18.35 -13.40
C LEU A 114 -14.09 18.32 -12.22
N ALA A 115 -14.11 19.37 -11.41
CA ALA A 115 -13.50 19.34 -10.10
C ALA A 115 -14.13 18.18 -9.32
N PRO A 116 -13.37 17.39 -8.53
CA PRO A 116 -13.98 16.37 -7.71
C PRO A 116 -14.89 17.04 -6.69
N LEU A 117 -16.20 16.94 -6.91
CA LEU A 117 -17.20 17.15 -5.88
C LEU A 117 -17.01 16.04 -4.85
N GLY A 118 -16.23 16.34 -3.82
CA GLY A 118 -15.94 15.47 -2.70
C GLY A 118 -15.94 16.27 -1.42
N LEU A 119 -17.08 16.30 -0.74
CA LEU A 119 -17.24 16.70 0.65
C LEU A 119 -16.66 15.61 1.58
N LEU A 120 -15.41 15.19 1.33
CA LEU A 120 -14.64 14.31 2.21
C LEU A 120 -13.22 14.84 2.25
N GLY A 121 -12.76 15.14 3.46
CA GLY A 121 -11.51 15.82 3.74
C GLY A 121 -10.31 15.24 3.00
N SER A 122 -9.42 16.18 2.63
CA SER A 122 -8.07 16.01 2.10
C SER A 122 -7.47 14.61 2.34
N THR A 123 -7.42 13.82 1.27
CA THR A 123 -6.70 12.54 1.22
C THR A 123 -5.18 12.72 1.13
N GLU A 124 -4.67 13.96 1.19
CA GLU A 124 -3.24 14.26 1.10
C GLU A 124 -2.45 13.84 2.36
N ASN A 125 -3.13 13.41 3.43
CA ASN A 125 -2.47 13.04 4.68
C ASN A 125 -2.00 11.57 4.74
N TRP A 126 -2.34 10.73 3.75
CA TRP A 126 -1.89 9.33 3.77
C TRP A 126 -0.39 9.17 3.39
N VAL A 127 0.20 10.18 2.74
CA VAL A 127 1.61 10.18 2.30
C VAL A 127 2.51 11.04 3.23
N LYS A 128 1.99 11.52 4.36
CA LYS A 128 2.82 12.29 5.30
C LYS A 128 3.60 11.35 6.22
N GLY A 129 4.93 11.47 6.18
CA GLY A 129 5.86 10.72 7.04
C GLY A 129 5.61 10.98 8.52
N ARG A 130 6.14 10.08 9.37
CA ARG A 130 5.91 9.95 10.83
C ARG A 130 6.09 11.25 11.64
N ASP A 131 6.76 12.25 11.08
CA ASP A 131 7.15 13.50 11.75
C ASP A 131 6.52 14.77 11.13
N SER A 132 5.48 14.64 10.30
CA SER A 132 4.80 15.82 9.74
C SER A 132 3.93 16.53 10.79
N PRO A 133 3.92 17.88 10.86
CA PRO A 133 3.08 18.61 11.80
C PRO A 133 1.59 18.40 11.48
N SER A 134 0.85 17.89 12.46
CA SER A 134 -0.61 17.69 12.40
C SER A 134 -1.33 18.99 12.72
N ASN A 135 -1.36 19.92 11.76
CA ASN A 135 -2.16 21.13 11.89
C ASN A 135 -3.59 20.82 11.47
N LEU A 136 -4.48 20.60 12.44
CA LEU A 136 -5.90 20.34 12.17
C LEU A 136 -6.61 21.56 11.57
N ILE A 137 -6.11 22.76 11.88
CA ILE A 137 -6.63 24.05 11.40
C ILE A 137 -5.43 24.92 11.01
N MET A 138 -5.59 25.72 9.96
CA MET A 138 -4.53 26.61 9.47
C MET A 138 -4.13 27.61 10.57
N GLY A 139 -2.85 27.63 10.94
CA GLY A 139 -2.30 28.53 11.96
C GLY A 139 -2.37 28.03 13.42
N ALA A 140 -2.95 26.85 13.68
CA ALA A 140 -2.87 26.23 15.01
C ALA A 140 -1.58 25.41 15.15
N PRO A 141 -0.86 25.51 16.30
CA PRO A 141 0.33 24.70 16.54
C PRO A 141 -0.04 23.20 16.64
N PRO A 142 0.84 22.27 16.24
CA PRO A 142 0.56 20.85 16.23
C PRO A 142 0.37 20.31 17.66
N ILE A 143 -0.85 19.90 17.99
CA ILE A 143 -1.25 19.48 19.36
C ILE A 143 -0.58 18.16 19.79
N ASP A 144 -0.19 17.32 18.83
CA ASP A 144 0.36 15.98 19.11
C ASP A 144 1.87 15.96 19.41
N GLN A 145 2.54 17.11 19.31
CA GLN A 145 4.00 17.21 19.47
C GLN A 145 4.45 17.80 20.81
N ILE A 146 3.51 18.24 21.65
CA ILE A 146 3.78 18.89 22.93
C ILE A 146 4.62 17.96 23.83
N GLY A 147 5.82 18.41 24.20
CA GLY A 147 6.75 17.69 25.07
C GLY A 147 7.73 16.73 24.37
N ARG A 148 7.74 16.67 23.03
CA ARG A 148 8.78 15.96 22.26
C ARG A 148 9.96 16.87 21.95
N LEU A 149 11.16 16.29 21.83
CA LEU A 149 12.39 17.02 21.49
C LEU A 149 12.32 17.76 20.14
N THR A 150 11.42 17.35 19.24
CA THR A 150 11.15 17.98 17.94
C THR A 150 10.43 19.33 18.07
N ASP A 151 9.60 19.52 19.11
CA ASP A 151 8.84 20.75 19.36
C ASP A 151 9.77 21.95 19.55
N ARG A 152 10.91 21.73 20.24
CA ARG A 152 11.95 22.75 20.43
C ARG A 152 12.58 23.22 19.11
N LYS A 153 12.72 22.35 18.12
CA LYS A 153 13.28 22.73 16.80
C LYS A 153 12.30 23.60 16.02
N VAL A 154 11.02 23.24 16.02
CA VAL A 154 9.97 24.04 15.36
C VAL A 154 9.94 25.46 15.93
N ALA A 155 10.01 25.59 17.27
CA ALA A 155 10.05 26.90 17.93
C ALA A 155 11.34 27.71 17.66
N GLU A 156 12.48 27.06 17.42
CA GLU A 156 13.73 27.74 17.04
C GLU A 156 13.70 28.21 15.58
N ASP A 157 13.15 27.41 14.67
CA ASP A 157 13.01 27.77 13.25
C ASP A 157 12.03 28.95 13.06
N GLU A 158 10.91 28.99 13.79
CA GLU A 158 9.96 30.12 13.73
C GLU A 158 10.58 31.46 14.16
N LYS A 159 11.41 31.45 15.21
CA LYS A 159 12.11 32.65 15.70
C LYS A 159 13.19 33.16 14.76
N LYS A 160 13.64 32.33 13.81
CA LYS A 160 14.64 32.69 12.79
C LYS A 160 13.99 33.31 11.54
N ILE A 161 12.69 33.09 11.35
CA ILE A 161 11.90 33.58 10.22
C ILE A 161 11.30 34.98 10.53
N LEU A 162 11.21 35.35 11.81
CA LEU A 162 10.92 36.71 12.30
C LEU A 162 12.21 37.51 12.51
#